data_AF-A0A8T8HWG1-F1
#
_entry.id   AF-A0A8T8HWG1-F1
#
_cell.length_a   1.000
_cell.length_b   1.000
_cell.length_c   1.000
_cell.angle_alpha   90.00
_cell.angle_beta   90.00
_cell.angle_gamma   90.00
#
_symmetry.space_group_name_H-M   'P 1'
#
loop_
_entity.id
_entity.type
_entity.pdbx_description
1 polymer ?
#
loop_
_entity_poly.entity_id
_entity_poly.type
_entity_poly.pdbx_seq_one_letter_code
_entity_poly.pdbx_strand_id
1 'polypeptide(L)'
;MALPYGPDDDHAANRFVNLALRNRDAEEWRLLASDAYVEQTDRVLQGMLDRIAADRAHRGAEREAARARLAEGEITRVEYERAVAESGERARKTSHFEALVRERHRLIAAQVRRLRGEDVRDELMSLVVALGEAIGAHRAAVLGGGGGATAADRALWERLTALDVPGPTGRTSLEALVGQRSAQQDGHGRVLAGIVLDLAGDAPSVARADLLDVWKKEVARTLTAEERAEFAARGKGSLVTDKLRKAMGLLERRGLVARSGPQGDQRVDLLDRAGLVALAEAPERPADGEHPADG
;
A
#
# COMPACT_ATOMS: atom_id res chain seq x y z
N MET A 1 -34.06 -4.44 -13.66
CA MET A 1 -34.53 -5.19 -12.48
C MET A 1 -34.04 -4.47 -11.24
N ALA A 2 -34.84 -4.40 -10.18
CA ALA A 2 -34.41 -3.90 -8.88
C ALA A 2 -33.92 -5.08 -8.02
N LEU A 3 -32.95 -4.85 -7.13
CA LEU A 3 -32.52 -5.86 -6.16
C LEU A 3 -33.61 -6.11 -5.12
N PRO A 4 -33.68 -7.30 -4.48
CA PRO A 4 -34.75 -7.66 -3.55
C PRO A 4 -34.62 -6.98 -2.17
N TYR A 5 -33.85 -5.90 -2.05
CA TYR A 5 -33.59 -5.17 -0.82
C TYR A 5 -33.34 -3.68 -1.08
N GLY A 6 -33.54 -2.88 -0.03
CA GLY A 6 -33.31 -1.43 -0.07
C GLY A 6 -31.83 -1.06 0.01
N PRO A 7 -31.46 0.17 -0.42
CA PRO A 7 -30.08 0.64 -0.52
C PRO A 7 -29.32 0.73 0.82
N ASP A 8 -30.04 0.65 1.95
CA ASP A 8 -29.47 0.69 3.31
C ASP A 8 -29.64 -0.63 4.09
N ASP A 9 -30.26 -1.65 3.50
CA ASP A 9 -30.41 -2.96 4.15
C ASP A 9 -29.16 -3.84 3.92
N ASP A 10 -28.08 -3.48 4.61
CA ASP A 10 -26.79 -4.17 4.51
C ASP A 10 -26.88 -5.66 4.93
N HIS A 11 -27.85 -6.02 5.77
CA HIS A 11 -28.06 -7.41 6.17
C HIS A 11 -28.69 -8.24 5.03
N ALA A 12 -29.71 -7.72 4.36
CA ALA A 12 -30.28 -8.38 3.19
C ALA A 12 -29.30 -8.40 2.03
N ALA A 13 -28.55 -7.30 1.83
CA ALA A 13 -27.47 -7.21 0.85
C ALA A 13 -26.40 -8.28 1.11
N ASN A 14 -25.96 -8.48 2.36
CA ASN A 14 -25.00 -9.52 2.71
C ASN A 14 -25.51 -10.95 2.38
N ARG A 15 -26.79 -11.25 2.62
CA ARG A 15 -27.36 -12.56 2.24
C ARG A 15 -27.37 -12.73 0.73
N PHE A 16 -27.80 -11.71 0.00
CA PHE A 16 -27.92 -11.74 -1.45
C PHE A 16 -26.54 -11.82 -2.14
N VAL A 17 -25.57 -11.00 -1.73
CA VAL A 17 -24.20 -11.04 -2.25
C VAL A 17 -23.55 -12.41 -2.01
N ASN A 18 -23.80 -13.04 -0.85
CA ASN A 18 -23.29 -14.39 -0.57
C ASN A 18 -23.90 -15.44 -1.53
N LEU A 19 -25.19 -15.31 -1.84
CA LEU A 19 -25.86 -16.16 -2.83
C LEU A 19 -25.30 -15.91 -4.25
N ALA A 20 -25.16 -14.65 -4.65
CA ALA A 20 -24.63 -14.25 -5.96
C ALA A 20 -23.16 -14.69 -6.16
N LEU A 21 -22.35 -14.69 -5.10
CA LEU A 21 -20.98 -15.24 -5.11
C LEU A 21 -20.96 -16.74 -5.42
N ARG A 22 -21.98 -17.49 -5.01
CA ARG A 22 -22.09 -18.94 -5.24
C ARG A 22 -22.67 -19.26 -6.61
N ASN A 23 -23.71 -18.54 -7.02
CA ASN A 23 -24.42 -18.78 -8.28
C ASN A 23 -23.65 -18.27 -9.51
N ARG A 24 -22.76 -17.28 -9.33
CA ARG A 24 -21.94 -16.68 -10.39
C ARG A 24 -22.74 -16.08 -11.54
N ASP A 25 -23.98 -15.64 -11.28
CA ASP A 25 -24.84 -15.03 -12.29
C ASP A 25 -24.30 -13.66 -12.73
N ALA A 26 -23.99 -13.52 -14.02
CA ALA A 26 -23.44 -12.31 -14.59
C ALA A 26 -24.42 -11.12 -14.55
N GLU A 27 -25.73 -11.36 -14.63
CA GLU A 27 -26.73 -10.29 -14.56
C GLU A 27 -26.89 -9.76 -13.14
N GLU A 28 -26.91 -10.64 -12.14
CA GLU A 28 -26.92 -10.25 -10.73
C GLU A 28 -25.69 -9.41 -10.39
N TRP A 29 -24.50 -9.82 -10.86
CA TRP A 29 -23.28 -9.05 -10.66
C TRP A 29 -23.27 -7.71 -11.37
N ARG A 30 -23.91 -7.61 -12.54
CA ARG A 30 -24.08 -6.32 -13.24
C ARG A 30 -24.97 -5.37 -12.45
N LEU A 31 -26.03 -5.87 -11.80
CA LEU A 31 -26.90 -5.08 -10.94
C LEU A 31 -26.21 -4.66 -9.64
N LEU A 32 -25.48 -5.57 -9.00
CA LEU A 32 -24.68 -5.29 -7.80
C LEU A 32 -23.56 -4.27 -8.06
N ALA A 33 -22.99 -4.27 -9.26
CA ALA A 33 -21.98 -3.31 -9.69
C ALA A 33 -22.57 -2.02 -10.29
N SER A 34 -23.90 -1.81 -10.26
CA SER A 34 -24.49 -0.56 -10.74
C SER A 34 -24.27 0.59 -9.76
N ASP A 35 -24.23 1.84 -10.25
CA ASP A 35 -23.99 3.03 -9.43
C ASP A 35 -24.96 3.16 -8.24
N ALA A 36 -26.17 2.60 -8.36
CA ALA A 36 -27.17 2.62 -7.29
C ALA A 36 -26.84 1.70 -6.10
N TYR A 37 -26.04 0.64 -6.30
CA TYR A 37 -25.81 -0.41 -5.30
C TYR A 37 -24.33 -0.76 -5.09
N VAL A 38 -23.42 -0.19 -5.88
CA VAL A 38 -22.01 -0.56 -5.86
C VAL A 38 -21.32 -0.19 -4.54
N GLU A 39 -21.71 0.92 -3.90
CA GLU A 39 -21.17 1.28 -2.58
C GLU A 39 -21.66 0.34 -1.47
N GLN A 40 -22.93 -0.06 -1.51
CA GLN A 40 -23.48 -1.03 -0.57
C GLN A 40 -22.83 -2.41 -0.76
N THR A 41 -22.64 -2.82 -2.01
CA THR A 41 -21.96 -4.06 -2.38
C THR A 41 -20.50 -4.03 -1.90
N ASP A 42 -19.80 -2.90 -2.05
CA ASP A 42 -18.46 -2.69 -1.52
C ASP A 42 -18.38 -2.87 0.00
N ARG A 43 -19.25 -2.20 0.77
CA ARG A 43 -19.33 -2.37 2.23
C ARG A 43 -19.53 -3.83 2.63
N VAL A 44 -20.43 -4.53 1.94
CA VAL A 44 -20.70 -5.96 2.19
C VAL A 44 -19.50 -6.84 1.90
N LEU A 45 -18.83 -6.65 0.76
CA LEU A 45 -17.64 -7.44 0.39
C LEU A 45 -16.47 -7.16 1.35
N GLN A 46 -16.27 -5.91 1.77
CA GLN A 46 -15.30 -5.54 2.80
C GLN A 46 -15.62 -6.24 4.13
N GLY A 47 -16.87 -6.16 4.59
CA GLY A 47 -17.29 -6.85 5.82
C GLY A 47 -17.19 -8.38 5.75
N MET A 48 -17.26 -8.99 4.56
CA MET A 48 -16.93 -10.41 4.38
C MET A 48 -15.42 -10.66 4.52
N LEU A 49 -14.57 -9.83 3.93
CA LEU A 49 -13.10 -9.93 4.06
C LEU A 49 -12.64 -9.73 5.50
N ASP A 50 -13.23 -8.79 6.22
CA ASP A 50 -12.90 -8.50 7.62
C ASP A 50 -13.25 -9.68 8.53
N ARG A 51 -14.42 -10.30 8.32
CA ARG A 51 -14.78 -11.54 9.03
C ARG A 51 -13.81 -12.69 8.74
N ILE A 52 -13.41 -12.88 7.48
CA ILE A 52 -12.41 -13.88 7.11
C ILE A 52 -11.06 -13.60 7.80
N ALA A 53 -10.67 -12.33 7.88
CA ALA A 53 -9.45 -11.92 8.56
C ALA A 53 -9.52 -12.17 10.09
N ALA A 54 -10.63 -11.81 10.73
CA ALA A 54 -10.89 -12.06 12.14
C ALA A 54 -10.88 -13.57 12.45
N ASP A 55 -11.57 -14.38 11.65
CA ASP A 55 -11.58 -15.84 11.78
C ASP A 55 -10.18 -16.45 11.61
N ARG A 56 -9.34 -15.87 10.75
CA ARG A 56 -7.95 -16.32 10.59
C ARG A 56 -7.12 -15.96 11.83
N ALA A 57 -7.28 -14.75 12.36
CA ALA A 57 -6.58 -14.31 13.57
C ALA A 57 -6.98 -15.17 14.78
N HIS A 58 -8.27 -15.41 14.97
CA HIS A 58 -8.80 -16.28 16.01
C HIS A 58 -8.22 -17.69 15.93
N ARG A 59 -8.25 -18.31 14.74
CA ARG A 59 -7.63 -19.63 14.50
C ARG A 59 -6.11 -19.65 14.65
N GLY A 60 -5.46 -18.50 14.46
CA GLY A 60 -4.04 -18.32 14.77
C GLY A 60 -3.81 -18.42 16.27
N ALA A 61 -4.60 -17.68 17.05
CA ALA A 61 -4.57 -17.71 18.51
C ALA A 61 -4.91 -19.10 19.08
N GLU A 62 -5.91 -19.80 18.54
CA GLU A 62 -6.24 -21.18 18.95
C GLU A 62 -5.06 -22.14 18.73
N ARG A 63 -4.33 -21.98 17.62
CA ARG A 63 -3.15 -22.82 17.32
C ARG A 63 -1.98 -22.54 18.25
N GLU A 64 -1.73 -21.27 18.56
CA GLU A 64 -0.71 -20.90 19.54
C GLU A 64 -1.08 -21.40 20.93
N ALA A 65 -2.35 -21.30 21.33
CA ALA A 65 -2.84 -21.87 22.59
C ALA A 65 -2.68 -23.41 22.62
N ALA A 66 -3.05 -24.11 21.55
CA ALA A 66 -2.86 -25.56 21.46
C ALA A 66 -1.37 -25.96 21.52
N ARG A 67 -0.48 -25.16 20.92
CA ARG A 67 0.97 -25.37 21.01
C ARG A 67 1.48 -25.20 22.45
N ALA A 68 1.00 -24.19 23.16
CA ALA A 68 1.35 -23.97 24.57
C ALA A 68 0.91 -25.16 25.44
N ARG A 69 -0.34 -25.61 25.28
CA ARG A 69 -0.88 -26.77 26.00
C ARG A 69 -0.14 -28.08 25.71
N LEU A 70 0.37 -28.25 24.48
CA LEU A 70 1.23 -29.40 24.15
C LEU A 70 2.58 -29.32 24.87
N ALA A 71 3.18 -28.13 24.94
CA ALA A 71 4.46 -27.92 25.63
C ALA A 71 4.35 -28.13 27.15
N GLU A 72 3.20 -27.80 27.72
CA GLU A 72 2.85 -28.04 29.13
C GLU A 72 2.42 -29.50 29.41
N GLY A 73 2.28 -30.31 28.36
CA GLY A 73 1.86 -31.71 28.46
C GLY A 73 0.38 -31.91 28.77
N GLU A 74 -0.44 -30.85 28.68
CA GLU A 74 -1.89 -30.92 28.93
C GLU A 74 -2.67 -31.62 27.81
N ILE A 75 -2.12 -31.62 26.60
CA ILE A 75 -2.66 -32.37 25.45
C ILE A 75 -1.57 -33.25 24.87
N THR A 76 -1.99 -34.39 24.32
CA THR A 76 -1.10 -35.31 23.62
C THR A 76 -0.74 -34.77 22.23
N ARG A 77 0.38 -35.27 21.69
CA ARG A 77 0.81 -34.95 20.32
C ARG A 77 -0.25 -35.32 19.27
N VAL A 78 -0.98 -36.42 19.50
CA VAL A 78 -2.05 -36.89 18.60
C VAL A 78 -3.24 -35.93 18.59
N GLU A 79 -3.62 -35.40 19.75
CA GLU A 79 -4.70 -34.40 19.85
C GLU A 79 -4.31 -33.07 19.17
N TYR A 80 -3.05 -32.64 19.33
CA TYR A 80 -2.53 -31.47 18.63
C TYR A 80 -2.53 -31.66 17.11
N GLU A 81 -2.04 -32.80 16.60
CA GLU A 81 -2.01 -33.11 15.17
C GLU A 81 -3.42 -33.14 14.56
N ARG A 82 -4.40 -33.70 15.28
CA ARG A 82 -5.82 -33.67 14.88
C ARG A 82 -6.37 -32.25 14.80
N ALA A 83 -6.13 -31.42 15.81
CA ALA A 83 -6.58 -30.02 15.83
C ALA A 83 -5.98 -29.20 14.67
N VAL A 84 -4.69 -29.42 14.37
CA VAL A 84 -4.02 -28.79 13.22
C VAL A 84 -4.62 -29.26 11.90
N ALA A 85 -4.91 -30.56 11.74
CA ALA A 85 -5.52 -31.11 10.54
C ALA A 85 -6.92 -30.53 10.28
N GLU A 86 -7.78 -30.49 11.31
CA GLU A 86 -9.13 -29.90 11.22
C GLU A 86 -9.08 -28.41 10.85
N SER A 87 -8.15 -27.65 11.46
CA SER A 87 -7.90 -26.25 11.10
C SER A 87 -7.42 -26.10 9.65
N GLY A 88 -6.54 -27.00 9.18
CA GLY A 88 -6.03 -27.01 7.81
C GLY A 88 -7.12 -27.24 6.77
N GLU A 89 -8.04 -28.17 7.02
CA GLU A 89 -9.16 -28.43 6.11
C GLU A 89 -10.14 -27.24 6.04
N ARG A 90 -10.45 -26.63 7.19
CA ARG A 90 -11.28 -25.41 7.23
C ARG A 90 -10.60 -24.26 6.49
N ALA A 91 -9.28 -24.08 6.62
CA ALA A 91 -8.53 -23.06 5.90
C ALA A 91 -8.59 -23.24 4.38
N ARG A 92 -8.50 -24.48 3.89
CA ARG A 92 -8.66 -24.79 2.45
C ARG A 92 -10.05 -24.39 1.94
N LYS A 93 -11.12 -24.71 2.69
CA LYS A 93 -12.51 -24.35 2.34
C LYS A 93 -12.71 -22.83 2.30
N THR A 94 -12.16 -22.09 3.28
CA THR A 94 -12.25 -20.62 3.31
C THR A 94 -11.47 -19.95 2.18
N SER A 95 -10.31 -20.50 1.78
CA SER A 95 -9.42 -19.90 0.77
C SER A 95 -10.11 -19.67 -0.59
N HIS A 96 -10.91 -20.64 -1.05
CA HIS A 96 -11.63 -20.49 -2.32
C HIS A 96 -12.67 -19.37 -2.26
N PHE A 97 -13.44 -19.32 -1.17
CA PHE A 97 -14.43 -18.26 -0.96
C PHE A 97 -13.77 -16.89 -0.86
N GLU A 98 -12.67 -16.77 -0.11
CA GLU A 98 -11.89 -15.53 0.00
C GLU A 98 -11.37 -15.05 -1.36
N ALA A 99 -10.87 -15.97 -2.19
CA ALA A 99 -10.41 -15.63 -3.54
C ALA A 99 -11.55 -15.02 -4.38
N LEU A 100 -12.75 -15.61 -4.34
CA LEU A 100 -13.93 -15.10 -5.04
C LEU A 100 -14.36 -13.72 -4.53
N VAL A 101 -14.40 -13.52 -3.20
CA VAL A 101 -14.74 -12.22 -2.60
C VAL A 101 -13.72 -11.16 -3.04
N ARG A 102 -12.42 -11.47 -3.00
CA ARG A 102 -11.36 -10.55 -3.44
C ARG A 102 -11.44 -10.22 -4.92
N GLU A 103 -11.76 -11.20 -5.77
CA GLU A 103 -11.92 -10.98 -7.20
C GLU A 103 -13.07 -10.00 -7.47
N ARG A 104 -14.25 -10.24 -6.87
CA ARG A 104 -15.41 -9.37 -7.05
C ARG A 104 -15.19 -7.97 -6.48
N HIS A 105 -14.57 -7.88 -5.31
CA HIS A 105 -14.21 -6.58 -4.73
C HIS A 105 -13.27 -5.80 -5.65
N ARG A 106 -12.25 -6.43 -6.25
CA ARG A 106 -11.35 -5.76 -7.21
C ARG A 106 -12.09 -5.22 -8.43
N LEU A 107 -13.10 -5.93 -8.94
CA LEU A 107 -13.86 -5.52 -10.11
C LEU A 107 -14.69 -4.25 -9.85
N ILE A 108 -15.22 -4.07 -8.64
CA ILE A 108 -16.05 -2.90 -8.31
C ILE A 108 -15.26 -1.76 -7.67
N ALA A 109 -14.09 -2.04 -7.07
CA ALA A 109 -13.33 -1.05 -6.31
C ALA A 109 -12.97 0.22 -7.09
N ALA A 110 -12.68 0.12 -8.39
CA ALA A 110 -12.40 1.29 -9.21
C ALA A 110 -13.63 2.19 -9.38
N GLN A 111 -14.81 1.59 -9.57
CA GLN A 111 -16.06 2.31 -9.74
C GLN A 111 -16.50 2.99 -8.43
N VAL A 112 -16.32 2.32 -7.29
CA VAL A 112 -16.57 2.90 -5.96
C VAL A 112 -15.68 4.12 -5.72
N ARG A 113 -14.37 4.02 -6.02
CA ARG A 113 -13.45 5.16 -5.87
C ARG A 113 -13.83 6.34 -6.73
N ARG A 114 -14.27 6.08 -7.97
CA ARG A 114 -14.81 7.11 -8.86
C ARG A 114 -16.03 7.79 -8.27
N LEU A 115 -17.00 7.03 -7.75
CA LEU A 115 -18.22 7.59 -7.13
C LEU A 115 -17.92 8.39 -5.86
N ARG A 116 -16.96 7.94 -5.04
CA ARG A 116 -16.48 8.67 -3.85
C ARG A 116 -15.59 9.88 -4.18
N GLY A 117 -15.25 10.10 -5.46
CA GLY A 117 -14.33 11.17 -5.87
C GLY A 117 -12.89 10.98 -5.39
N GLU A 118 -12.53 9.77 -4.95
CA GLU A 118 -11.19 9.46 -4.43
C GLU A 118 -10.14 9.53 -5.54
N ASP A 119 -10.49 9.14 -6.77
CA ASP A 119 -9.56 9.21 -7.91
C ASP A 119 -9.22 10.67 -8.27
N VAL A 120 -10.20 11.57 -8.21
CA VAL A 120 -10.00 13.01 -8.43
C VAL A 120 -9.14 13.61 -7.32
N ARG A 121 -9.36 13.19 -6.06
CA ARG A 121 -8.54 13.63 -4.93
C ARG A 121 -7.09 13.16 -5.07
N ASP A 122 -6.87 11.88 -5.39
CA ASP A 122 -5.54 11.30 -5.59
C ASP A 122 -4.81 11.99 -6.76
N GLU A 123 -5.50 12.25 -7.86
CA GLU A 123 -4.97 12.94 -9.04
C GLU A 123 -4.60 14.40 -8.72
N LEU A 124 -5.49 15.14 -8.07
CA LEU A 124 -5.22 16.51 -7.62
C LEU A 124 -4.04 16.56 -6.64
N MET A 125 -3.99 15.64 -5.67
CA MET A 125 -2.85 15.57 -4.74
C MET A 125 -1.55 15.22 -5.46
N SER A 126 -1.60 14.35 -6.47
CA SER A 126 -0.43 14.06 -7.30
C SER A 126 0.04 15.28 -8.10
N LEU A 127 -0.89 16.06 -8.66
CA LEU A 127 -0.59 17.30 -9.39
C LEU A 127 -0.01 18.38 -8.46
N VAL A 128 -0.56 18.52 -7.26
CA VAL A 128 -0.05 19.46 -6.24
C VAL A 128 1.40 19.12 -5.87
N VAL A 129 1.71 17.84 -5.64
CA VAL A 129 3.09 17.41 -5.37
C VAL A 129 4.00 17.67 -6.57
N ALA A 130 3.58 17.27 -7.78
CA ALA A 130 4.39 17.48 -8.99
C ALA A 130 4.68 18.96 -9.25
N LEU A 131 3.70 19.84 -8.97
CA LEU A 131 3.89 21.27 -9.02
C LEU A 131 4.95 21.73 -8.02
N GLY A 132 4.87 21.30 -6.76
CA GLY A 132 5.86 21.62 -5.74
C GLY A 132 7.27 21.13 -6.08
N GLU A 133 7.41 19.91 -6.62
CA GLU A 133 8.68 19.37 -7.12
C GLU A 133 9.25 20.22 -8.28
N ALA A 134 8.42 20.59 -9.26
CA ALA A 134 8.84 21.41 -10.39
C ALA A 134 9.29 22.82 -9.96
N ILE A 135 8.61 23.41 -8.99
CA ILE A 135 9.01 24.70 -8.39
C ILE A 135 10.34 24.55 -7.66
N GLY A 136 10.53 23.48 -6.89
CA GLY A 136 11.79 23.18 -6.22
C GLY A 136 12.95 23.08 -7.20
N ALA A 137 12.74 22.38 -8.32
CA ALA A 137 13.71 22.28 -9.41
C ALA A 137 14.00 23.65 -10.07
N HIS A 138 12.98 24.47 -10.30
CA HIS A 138 13.14 25.85 -10.81
C HIS A 138 13.98 26.70 -9.86
N ARG A 139 13.66 26.67 -8.55
CA ARG A 139 14.42 27.40 -7.52
C ARG A 139 15.87 26.97 -7.47
N ALA A 140 16.14 25.67 -7.53
CA ALA A 140 17.51 25.14 -7.58
C ALA A 140 18.26 25.58 -8.85
N ALA A 141 17.60 25.57 -10.01
CA ALA A 141 18.20 26.00 -11.27
C ALA A 141 18.52 27.51 -11.29
N VAL A 142 17.60 28.35 -10.81
CA VAL A 142 17.80 29.81 -10.72
C VAL A 142 18.93 30.14 -9.74
N LEU A 143 18.97 29.52 -8.56
CA LEU A 143 20.01 29.78 -7.57
C LEU A 143 21.37 29.18 -7.95
N GLY A 144 21.39 28.03 -8.63
CA GLY A 144 22.62 27.37 -9.10
C GLY A 144 23.22 28.01 -10.35
N GLY A 145 22.42 28.70 -11.16
CA GLY A 145 22.84 29.34 -12.41
C GLY A 145 23.57 30.69 -12.26
N GLY A 146 23.78 31.18 -11.03
CA GLY A 146 24.52 32.42 -10.74
C GLY A 146 23.79 33.73 -11.09
N GLY A 147 22.78 33.68 -11.96
CA GLY A 147 21.82 34.78 -12.19
C GLY A 147 20.76 34.76 -11.09
N GLY A 148 20.93 35.60 -10.07
CA GLY A 148 20.02 35.65 -8.91
C GLY A 148 18.54 35.77 -9.28
N ALA A 149 17.67 35.31 -8.37
CA ALA A 149 16.23 35.25 -8.58
C ALA A 149 15.60 36.59 -8.97
N THR A 150 14.77 36.59 -10.01
CA THR A 150 14.01 37.79 -10.41
C THR A 150 12.95 38.15 -9.36
N ALA A 151 12.36 39.34 -9.48
CA ALA A 151 11.24 39.73 -8.63
C ALA A 151 10.00 38.82 -8.83
N ALA A 152 9.80 38.33 -10.06
CA ALA A 152 8.72 37.39 -10.37
C ALA A 152 8.96 36.02 -9.72
N ASP A 153 10.20 35.52 -9.72
CA ASP A 153 10.57 34.27 -9.06
C ASP A 153 10.33 34.35 -7.55
N ARG A 154 10.75 35.45 -6.92
CA ARG A 154 10.53 35.67 -5.48
C ARG A 154 9.04 35.77 -5.12
N ALA A 155 8.27 36.54 -5.88
CA ALA A 155 6.83 36.66 -5.67
C ALA A 155 6.08 35.33 -5.88
N LEU A 156 6.55 34.50 -6.82
CA LEU A 156 6.02 33.14 -7.02
C LEU A 156 6.31 32.27 -5.79
N TRP A 157 7.57 32.24 -5.32
CA TRP A 157 7.96 31.43 -4.16
C TRP A 157 7.22 31.85 -2.89
N GLU A 158 7.09 33.14 -2.60
CA GLU A 158 6.33 33.65 -1.45
C GLU A 158 4.86 33.19 -1.47
N ARG A 159 4.20 33.26 -2.64
CA ARG A 159 2.81 32.80 -2.78
C ARG A 159 2.67 31.29 -2.57
N LEU A 160 3.70 30.52 -2.89
CA LEU A 160 3.71 29.07 -2.73
C LEU A 160 4.00 28.63 -1.30
N THR A 161 4.88 29.33 -0.59
CA THR A 161 5.10 29.12 0.85
C THR A 161 3.82 29.40 1.65
N ALA A 162 3.01 30.36 1.18
CA ALA A 162 1.70 30.66 1.77
C ALA A 162 0.57 29.68 1.35
N LEU A 163 0.82 28.75 0.42
CA LEU A 163 -0.19 27.83 -0.08
C LEU A 163 -0.40 26.69 0.92
N ASP A 164 -1.61 26.67 1.49
CA ASP A 164 -2.01 25.66 2.46
C ASP A 164 -2.79 24.53 1.77
N VAL A 165 -2.28 23.31 1.86
CA VAL A 165 -2.74 22.13 1.11
C VAL A 165 -3.16 21.00 2.05
N PRO A 166 -4.06 20.10 1.63
CA PRO A 166 -4.39 18.90 2.41
C PRO A 166 -3.16 18.00 2.58
N GLY A 167 -2.87 17.62 3.81
CA GLY A 167 -1.81 16.69 4.20
C GLY A 167 -2.34 15.50 5.01
N PRO A 168 -1.46 14.56 5.41
CA PRO A 168 -1.85 13.30 6.06
C PRO A 168 -2.55 13.48 7.41
N THR A 169 -2.23 14.56 8.14
CA THR A 169 -2.72 14.84 9.50
C THR A 169 -3.57 16.12 9.59
N GLY A 170 -3.89 16.76 8.46
CA GLY A 170 -4.57 18.06 8.46
C GLY A 170 -4.19 18.92 7.27
N ARG A 171 -4.12 20.24 7.45
CA ARG A 171 -3.60 21.16 6.43
C ARG A 171 -2.10 21.41 6.68
N THR A 172 -1.32 21.58 5.62
CA THR A 172 0.14 21.76 5.68
C THR A 172 0.62 22.64 4.52
N SER A 173 1.83 23.19 4.61
CA SER A 173 2.41 23.91 3.48
C SER A 173 2.78 22.96 2.34
N LEU A 174 2.78 23.48 1.10
CA LEU A 174 3.21 22.71 -0.06
C LEU A 174 4.65 22.19 0.10
N GLU A 175 5.55 23.01 0.65
CA GLU A 175 6.94 22.64 0.90
C GLU A 175 7.05 21.50 1.92
N ALA A 176 6.29 21.56 3.02
CA ALA A 176 6.26 20.49 4.02
C ALA A 176 5.65 19.20 3.46
N LEU A 177 4.61 19.29 2.62
CA LEU A 177 4.01 18.14 1.96
C LEU A 177 5.01 17.46 1.00
N VAL A 178 5.70 18.24 0.17
CA VAL A 178 6.73 17.72 -0.75
C VAL A 178 7.89 17.14 0.05
N GLY A 179 8.40 17.86 1.06
CA GLY A 179 9.49 17.40 1.92
C GLY A 179 9.16 16.09 2.63
N GLN A 180 7.97 15.97 3.22
CA GLN A 180 7.51 14.74 3.88
C GLN A 180 7.41 13.59 2.88
N ARG A 181 6.90 13.84 1.66
CA ARG A 181 6.77 12.81 0.62
C ARG A 181 8.14 12.38 0.08
N SER A 182 9.05 13.32 -0.16
CA SER A 182 10.42 13.05 -0.58
C SER A 182 11.18 12.27 0.50
N ALA A 183 11.09 12.68 1.76
CA ALA A 183 11.70 11.96 2.88
C ALA A 183 11.15 10.55 3.04
N GLN A 184 9.83 10.37 2.91
CA GLN A 184 9.20 9.05 2.99
C GLN A 184 9.58 8.16 1.80
N GLN A 185 9.65 8.71 0.58
CA GLN A 185 10.11 7.97 -0.59
C GLN A 185 11.58 7.60 -0.49
N ASP A 186 12.43 8.51 0.00
CA ASP A 186 13.86 8.27 0.18
C ASP A 186 14.13 7.26 1.30
N GLY A 187 13.35 7.27 2.39
CA GLY A 187 13.42 6.25 3.44
C GLY A 187 13.06 4.86 2.93
N HIS A 188 11.97 4.72 2.18
CA HIS A 188 11.61 3.44 1.56
C HIS A 188 12.59 3.01 0.46
N GLY A 189 13.12 3.98 -0.30
CA GLY A 189 14.17 3.75 -1.31
C GLY A 189 15.47 3.25 -0.70
N ARG A 190 15.87 3.78 0.46
CA ARG A 190 17.03 3.34 1.24
C ARG A 190 16.88 1.91 1.74
N VAL A 191 15.76 1.61 2.40
CA VAL A 191 15.47 0.25 2.89
C VAL A 191 15.49 -0.74 1.72
N LEU A 192 14.90 -0.37 0.58
CA LEU A 192 14.91 -1.22 -0.61
C LEU A 192 16.32 -1.39 -1.18
N ALA A 193 17.14 -0.33 -1.22
CA ALA A 193 18.51 -0.40 -1.69
C ALA A 193 19.35 -1.37 -0.85
N GLY A 194 19.23 -1.32 0.48
CA GLY A 194 19.88 -2.28 1.38
C GLY A 194 19.45 -3.72 1.11
N ILE A 195 18.14 -3.97 1.00
CA ILE A 195 17.60 -5.31 0.70
C ILE A 195 18.10 -5.82 -0.66
N VAL A 196 18.16 -4.96 -1.69
CA VAL A 196 18.67 -5.33 -3.02
C VAL A 196 20.15 -5.72 -2.92
N LEU A 197 20.97 -4.95 -2.20
CA LEU A 197 22.39 -5.24 -2.03
C LEU A 197 22.61 -6.55 -1.27
N ASP A 198 21.88 -6.76 -0.18
CA ASP A 198 21.97 -7.97 0.65
C ASP A 198 21.58 -9.23 -0.14
N LEU A 199 20.48 -9.17 -0.90
CA LEU A 199 20.01 -10.30 -1.69
C LEU A 199 20.86 -10.54 -2.94
N ALA A 200 21.41 -9.49 -3.54
CA ALA A 200 22.28 -9.63 -4.71
C ALA A 200 23.62 -10.27 -4.34
N GLY A 201 24.16 -10.02 -3.15
CA GLY A 201 25.55 -10.39 -2.85
C GLY A 201 26.47 -9.75 -3.89
N ASP A 202 27.19 -10.54 -4.69
CA ASP A 202 28.00 -10.09 -5.83
C ASP A 202 27.28 -10.22 -7.20
N ALA A 203 26.07 -10.77 -7.22
CA ALA A 203 25.32 -10.98 -8.45
C ALA A 203 24.86 -9.66 -9.10
N PRO A 204 24.70 -9.63 -10.43
CA PRO A 204 24.23 -8.44 -11.15
C PRO A 204 22.70 -8.30 -11.13
N SER A 205 21.96 -9.27 -10.58
CA SER A 205 20.50 -9.22 -10.51
C SER A 205 19.93 -10.06 -9.38
N VAL A 206 18.72 -9.71 -8.94
CA VAL A 206 17.96 -10.39 -7.88
C VAL A 206 16.60 -10.83 -8.42
N ALA A 207 16.12 -12.00 -8.02
CA ALA A 207 14.75 -12.41 -8.34
C ALA A 207 13.75 -11.55 -7.55
N ARG A 208 12.71 -11.04 -8.23
CA ARG A 208 11.70 -10.18 -7.60
C ARG A 208 10.94 -10.90 -6.48
N ALA A 209 10.80 -12.22 -6.56
CA ALA A 209 10.13 -13.02 -5.56
C ALA A 209 10.86 -12.96 -4.20
N ASP A 210 12.19 -13.13 -4.20
CA ASP A 210 13.02 -13.09 -2.99
C ASP A 210 13.00 -11.70 -2.35
N LEU A 211 13.07 -10.67 -3.20
CA LEU A 211 12.97 -9.28 -2.78
C LEU A 211 11.62 -8.95 -2.13
N LEU A 212 10.51 -9.48 -2.68
CA LEU A 212 9.18 -9.25 -2.13
C LEU A 212 9.03 -9.85 -0.73
N ASP A 213 9.65 -11.00 -0.45
CA ASP A 213 9.51 -11.68 0.84
C ASP A 213 10.34 -11.02 1.94
N VAL A 214 11.54 -10.52 1.63
CA VAL A 214 12.33 -9.71 2.57
C VAL A 214 11.68 -8.36 2.79
N TRP A 215 11.25 -7.68 1.72
CA TRP A 215 10.55 -6.39 1.80
C TRP A 215 9.32 -6.44 2.72
N LYS A 216 8.53 -7.50 2.62
CA LYS A 216 7.36 -7.67 3.50
C LYS A 216 7.74 -7.71 4.98
N LYS A 217 8.85 -8.35 5.33
CA LYS A 217 9.27 -8.47 6.74
C LYS A 217 9.76 -7.13 7.29
N GLU A 218 10.56 -6.41 6.51
CA GLU A 218 11.14 -5.12 6.93
C GLU A 218 10.08 -4.03 7.00
N VAL A 219 9.25 -3.90 5.96
CA VAL A 219 8.27 -2.81 5.89
C VAL A 219 7.02 -3.10 6.72
N ALA A 220 6.63 -4.35 6.95
CA ALA A 220 5.51 -4.63 7.85
C ALA A 220 5.76 -4.18 9.30
N ARG A 221 7.03 -4.03 9.72
CA ARG A 221 7.39 -3.53 11.05
C ARG A 221 7.28 -2.01 11.18
N THR A 222 7.39 -1.29 10.07
CA THR A 222 7.35 0.19 10.04
C THR A 222 5.94 0.74 9.78
N LEU A 223 4.99 -0.11 9.39
CA LEU A 223 3.61 0.29 9.12
C LEU A 223 2.76 0.34 10.39
N THR A 224 2.05 1.44 10.62
CA THR A 224 1.09 1.52 11.73
C THR A 224 -0.17 0.70 11.44
N ALA A 225 -0.96 0.39 12.48
CA ALA A 225 -2.23 -0.30 12.31
C ALA A 225 -3.24 0.57 11.52
N GLU A 226 -3.22 1.88 11.73
CA GLU A 226 -4.05 2.85 11.01
C GLU A 226 -3.70 2.93 9.52
N GLU A 227 -2.42 3.01 9.16
CA GLU A 227 -2.00 2.99 7.75
C GLU A 227 -2.48 1.72 7.03
N ARG A 228 -2.40 0.57 7.71
CA ARG A 228 -2.86 -0.72 7.15
C ARG A 228 -4.37 -0.74 6.98
N ALA A 229 -5.12 -0.23 7.95
CA ALA A 229 -6.58 -0.17 7.90
C ALA A 229 -7.08 0.80 6.82
N GLU A 230 -6.50 2.00 6.74
CA GLU A 230 -6.82 3.00 5.73
C GLU A 230 -6.54 2.47 4.32
N PHE A 231 -5.41 1.79 4.11
CA PHE A 231 -5.10 1.22 2.80
C PHE A 231 -5.96 -0.01 2.48
N ALA A 232 -6.30 -0.83 3.47
CA ALA A 232 -7.21 -1.96 3.29
C ALA A 232 -8.61 -1.48 2.88
N ALA A 233 -9.11 -0.40 3.49
CA ALA A 233 -10.38 0.24 3.15
C ALA A 233 -10.44 0.77 1.70
N ARG A 234 -9.30 1.10 1.09
CA ARG A 234 -9.19 1.52 -0.33
C ARG A 234 -9.28 0.36 -1.33
N GLY A 235 -9.23 -0.89 -0.86
CA GLY A 235 -9.29 -2.08 -1.71
C GLY A 235 -8.15 -2.23 -2.73
N LYS A 236 -7.04 -1.47 -2.57
CA LYS A 236 -5.90 -1.43 -3.51
C LYS A 236 -4.93 -2.63 -3.37
N GLY A 237 -5.33 -3.69 -2.68
CA GLY A 237 -4.49 -4.86 -2.41
C GLY A 237 -3.62 -4.67 -1.16
N SER A 238 -2.33 -5.00 -1.22
CA SER A 238 -1.42 -4.90 -0.07
C SER A 238 -0.67 -3.57 -0.06
N LEU A 239 -0.77 -2.82 1.04
CA LEU A 239 -0.02 -1.57 1.26
C LEU A 239 1.48 -1.77 1.09
N VAL A 240 1.99 -2.90 1.58
CA VAL A 240 3.38 -3.30 1.47
C VAL A 240 3.80 -3.42 0.00
N THR A 241 2.95 -3.99 -0.86
CA THR A 241 3.22 -4.13 -2.29
C THR A 241 3.14 -2.80 -3.02
N ASP A 242 2.27 -1.88 -2.58
CA ASP A 242 2.22 -0.52 -3.12
C ASP A 242 3.47 0.29 -2.77
N LYS A 243 3.91 0.25 -1.50
CA LYS A 243 5.16 0.88 -1.07
C LYS A 243 6.36 0.29 -1.81
N LEU A 244 6.39 -1.02 -2.05
CA LEU A 244 7.43 -1.65 -2.88
C LEU A 244 7.45 -1.09 -4.30
N ARG A 245 6.28 -0.98 -4.95
CA ARG A 245 6.18 -0.47 -6.32
C ARG A 245 6.73 0.96 -6.41
N LYS A 246 6.41 1.80 -5.43
CA LYS A 246 6.87 3.19 -5.36
C LYS A 246 8.38 3.29 -5.13
N ALA A 247 8.91 2.52 -4.18
CA ALA A 247 10.34 2.46 -3.89
C ALA A 247 11.14 1.92 -5.10
N MET A 248 10.66 0.85 -5.75
CA MET A 248 11.26 0.35 -7.00
C MET A 248 11.27 1.43 -8.09
N GLY A 249 10.16 2.14 -8.29
CA GLY A 249 10.10 3.23 -9.26
C GLY A 249 11.05 4.39 -8.95
N LEU A 250 11.35 4.65 -7.67
CA LEU A 250 12.37 5.63 -7.29
C LEU A 250 13.77 5.17 -7.69
N LEU A 251 14.14 3.92 -7.38
CA LEU A 251 15.44 3.36 -7.76
C LEU A 251 15.62 3.33 -9.29
N GLU A 252 14.57 3.00 -10.04
CA GLU A 252 14.58 3.03 -11.51
C GLU A 252 14.78 4.45 -12.06
N ARG A 253 14.08 5.45 -11.53
CA ARG A 253 14.25 6.85 -11.94
C ARG A 253 15.64 7.40 -11.65
N ARG A 254 16.28 6.91 -10.59
CA ARG A 254 17.67 7.24 -10.24
C ARG A 254 18.69 6.44 -11.06
N GLY A 255 18.25 5.55 -11.96
CA GLY A 255 19.13 4.73 -12.79
C GLY A 255 19.90 3.67 -11.99
N LEU A 256 19.44 3.32 -10.79
CA LEU A 256 20.14 2.40 -9.90
C LEU A 256 19.83 0.93 -10.22
N VAL A 257 18.60 0.67 -10.66
CA VAL A 257 18.11 -0.67 -11.01
C VAL A 257 17.21 -0.62 -12.23
N ALA A 258 16.99 -1.78 -12.86
CA ALA A 258 15.98 -1.98 -13.89
C ALA A 258 15.20 -3.28 -13.65
N ARG A 259 13.91 -3.30 -14.01
CA ARG A 259 13.13 -4.55 -14.05
C ARG A 259 13.31 -5.24 -15.41
N SER A 260 13.62 -6.52 -15.39
CA SER A 260 13.71 -7.37 -16.58
C SER A 260 12.95 -8.69 -16.39
N GLY A 261 12.70 -9.39 -17.50
CA GLY A 261 12.06 -10.70 -17.51
C GLY A 261 10.53 -10.71 -17.56
N PRO A 262 9.93 -11.88 -17.88
CA PRO A 262 8.48 -12.06 -17.98
C PRO A 262 7.80 -12.03 -16.60
N GLN A 263 6.50 -11.80 -16.55
CA GLN A 263 5.73 -11.53 -15.31
C GLN A 263 5.86 -12.60 -14.20
N GLY A 264 6.19 -13.85 -14.54
CA GLY A 264 6.42 -14.94 -13.60
C GLY A 264 7.88 -15.17 -13.19
N ASP A 265 8.84 -14.53 -13.86
CA ASP A 265 10.29 -14.66 -13.61
C ASP A 265 10.95 -13.27 -13.68
N GLN A 266 10.28 -12.28 -13.06
CA GLN A 266 10.78 -10.91 -13.03
C GLN A 266 12.04 -10.82 -12.19
N ARG A 267 13.05 -10.14 -12.73
CA ARG A 267 14.32 -9.86 -12.08
C ARG A 267 14.49 -8.35 -11.91
N VAL A 268 15.31 -7.98 -10.93
CA VAL A 268 15.78 -6.63 -10.70
C VAL A 268 17.26 -6.64 -11.01
N ASP A 269 17.65 -6.01 -12.12
CA ASP A 269 19.04 -5.85 -12.54
C ASP A 269 19.64 -4.63 -11.84
N LEU A 270 20.86 -4.77 -11.34
CA LEU A 270 21.60 -3.69 -10.69
C LEU A 270 22.37 -2.93 -11.77
N LEU A 271 22.05 -1.65 -11.95
CA LEU A 271 22.69 -0.77 -12.93
C LEU A 271 23.83 0.03 -12.30
N ASP A 272 23.64 0.49 -11.06
CA ASP A 272 24.65 1.26 -10.31
C ASP A 272 24.71 0.78 -8.85
N ARG A 273 25.65 -0.14 -8.60
CA ARG A 273 25.88 -0.69 -7.26
C ARG A 273 26.44 0.35 -6.29
N ALA A 274 27.32 1.25 -6.75
CA ALA A 274 27.89 2.27 -5.89
C ALA A 274 26.82 3.29 -5.45
N GLY A 275 25.93 3.67 -6.38
CA GLY A 275 24.77 4.50 -6.08
C GLY A 275 23.77 3.85 -5.12
N LEU A 276 23.58 2.52 -5.20
CA LEU A 276 22.78 1.77 -4.24
C LEU A 276 23.40 1.78 -2.83
N VAL A 277 24.71 1.58 -2.72
CA VAL A 277 25.43 1.63 -1.43
C VAL A 277 25.33 3.04 -0.82
N ALA A 278 25.60 4.07 -1.61
CA ALA A 278 25.48 5.45 -1.16
C ALA A 278 24.06 5.82 -0.70
N LEU A 279 23.03 5.29 -1.37
CA LEU A 279 21.64 5.49 -0.96
C LEU A 279 21.30 4.73 0.33
N ALA A 280 21.80 3.50 0.47
CA ALA A 280 21.62 2.65 1.64
C ALA A 280 22.27 3.25 2.90
N GLU A 281 23.47 3.83 2.75
CA GLU A 281 24.28 4.40 3.84
C GLU A 281 23.99 5.88 4.13
N ALA A 282 23.25 6.56 3.25
CA ALA A 282 22.91 7.96 3.48
C ALA A 282 22.22 8.11 4.86
N PRO A 283 22.58 9.11 5.68
CA PRO A 283 21.85 9.38 6.93
C PRO A 283 20.40 9.76 6.61
N GLU A 284 19.44 9.42 7.48
CA GLU A 284 18.10 10.03 7.42
C GLU A 284 18.30 11.53 7.47
N ARG A 285 17.96 12.22 6.36
CA ARG A 285 17.89 13.68 6.44
C ARG A 285 16.76 13.97 7.42
N PRO A 286 17.03 14.71 8.51
CA PRO A 286 15.95 15.18 9.36
C PRO A 286 14.95 15.92 8.47
N ALA A 287 13.65 15.74 8.73
CA ALA A 287 12.64 16.59 8.14
C ALA A 287 12.96 18.02 8.61
N ASP A 288 13.59 18.82 7.75
CA ASP A 288 14.10 20.15 8.10
C ASP A 288 12.97 20.98 8.72
N GLY A 289 13.07 21.19 10.04
CA GLY A 289 12.11 21.90 10.87
C GLY A 289 12.76 22.61 12.06
N GLU A 290 14.09 22.63 12.17
CA GLU A 290 14.80 23.44 13.16
C GLU A 290 15.84 24.31 12.45
N HIS A 291 15.49 25.58 12.27
CA HIS A 291 16.49 26.64 12.14
C HIS A 291 17.37 26.61 13.41
N PRO A 292 18.70 26.56 13.28
CA PRO A 292 19.54 26.94 14.40
C PRO A 292 19.27 28.42 14.65
N ALA A 293 18.74 28.74 15.83
CA ALA A 293 18.82 30.08 16.35
C ALA A 293 20.32 30.38 16.54
N ASP A 294 20.86 31.24 15.68
CA ASP A 294 22.19 31.81 15.86
C ASP A 294 22.24 32.50 17.24
N GLY A 295 23.22 32.08 18.04
CA GLY A 295 23.74 32.79 19.20
C GLY A 295 25.23 33.01 19.00
#